data_AF-A0A942W2U0-F1
#
_entry.id   AF-A0A942W2U0-F1
#
_cell.length_a   1.000
_cell.length_b   1.000
_cell.length_c   1.000
_cell.angle_alpha   90.00
_cell.angle_beta   90.00
_cell.angle_gamma   90.00
#
_symmetry.space_group_name_H-M   'P 1'
#
loop_
_entity.id
_entity.type
_entity.pdbx_description
1 polymer ?
#
loop_
_entity_poly.entity_id
_entity_poly.type
_entity_poly.pdbx_seq_one_letter_code
_entity_poly.pdbx_strand_id
1 'polypeptide(L)'
;MPFKLKRLDGSVTPFRNSEYLPFYYFIPRSILQKCGAELNSISRNPRMVFANREACEFIESDLFKLLIIDATAYMVWHHMGFDEYMEIYSGYDPSWKLAHCPDYWIKEMTDEGIIPTVKELYQNYNCDLGFVPEEEIDIYLRYIVPKVMKKHNMNAAIQVAEEFRCFEDFDLRNSRQKTDFYRKWYHTRTKHPMVSLEEFQETYTESHNGQEWEEADTSQDVEENIVSQALVEQFKKTLSEKDMKILEMRMDEATLEEIAEKLGYKNHSGVLKRIRKIGLAYEKFTGEDFGFEDEKII
;
A
#
# COMPACT_ATOMS: atom_id res chain seq x y z
N MET A 1 -10.92 42.93 -6.29
CA MET A 1 -10.05 44.02 -5.77
C MET A 1 -10.19 44.05 -4.26
N PRO A 2 -9.11 44.25 -3.49
CA PRO A 2 -9.19 44.30 -2.03
C PRO A 2 -10.06 45.48 -1.59
N PHE A 3 -10.96 45.23 -0.65
CA PHE A 3 -11.77 46.28 -0.03
C PHE A 3 -10.85 47.25 0.70
N LYS A 4 -11.08 48.56 0.56
CA LYS A 4 -10.21 49.59 1.13
C LYS A 4 -10.98 50.44 2.14
N LEU A 5 -10.33 50.78 3.24
CA LEU A 5 -10.86 51.66 4.28
C LEU A 5 -10.05 52.95 4.35
N LYS A 6 -10.74 54.05 4.65
CA LYS A 6 -10.11 55.34 4.94
C LYS A 6 -9.66 55.36 6.40
N ARG A 7 -8.38 55.65 6.63
CA ARG A 7 -7.74 55.73 7.94
C ARG A 7 -7.80 57.14 8.53
N LEU A 8 -7.42 57.29 9.79
CA LEU A 8 -7.43 58.57 10.52
C LEU A 8 -6.47 59.60 9.94
N ASP A 9 -5.33 59.15 9.40
CA ASP A 9 -4.37 60.00 8.67
C ASP A 9 -4.87 60.40 7.27
N GLY A 10 -6.09 59.99 6.90
CA GLY A 10 -6.72 60.25 5.61
C GLY A 10 -6.27 59.29 4.50
N SER A 11 -5.32 58.38 4.77
CA SER A 11 -4.86 57.38 3.81
C SER A 11 -5.96 56.35 3.52
N VAL A 12 -5.95 55.78 2.31
CA VAL A 12 -6.89 54.74 1.90
C VAL A 12 -6.09 53.45 1.69
N THR A 13 -6.12 52.57 2.68
CA THR A 13 -5.34 51.32 2.66
C THR A 13 -6.25 50.10 2.53
N PRO A 14 -5.73 48.98 2.01
CA PRO A 14 -6.46 47.70 2.02
C PRO A 14 -6.92 47.34 3.44
N PHE A 15 -8.14 46.84 3.56
CA PHE A 15 -8.66 46.26 4.80
C PHE A 15 -8.30 44.78 4.81
N ARG A 16 -7.22 44.43 5.51
CA ARG A 16 -6.66 43.07 5.49
C ARG A 16 -7.66 42.07 6.10
N ASN A 17 -7.72 40.86 5.55
CA ASN A 17 -8.60 39.76 5.98
C ASN A 17 -10.11 40.06 5.86
N SER A 18 -10.50 41.22 5.34
CA SER A 18 -11.91 41.61 5.22
C SER A 18 -12.71 40.68 4.31
N GLU A 19 -12.05 40.03 3.35
CA GLU A 19 -12.57 38.96 2.50
C GLU A 19 -13.20 37.80 3.27
N TYR A 20 -12.79 37.57 4.51
CA TYR A 20 -13.30 36.49 5.37
C TYR A 20 -14.46 36.94 6.27
N LEU A 21 -14.75 38.24 6.32
CA LEU A 21 -15.80 38.78 7.18
C LEU A 21 -17.20 38.22 6.85
N PRO A 22 -17.60 38.03 5.56
CA PRO A 22 -18.86 37.36 5.25
C PRO A 22 -18.92 35.93 5.80
N PHE A 23 -17.82 35.19 5.76
CA PHE A 23 -17.75 33.85 6.32
C PHE A 23 -17.82 33.87 7.85
N TYR A 24 -17.22 34.86 8.53
CA TYR A 24 -17.42 35.05 9.97
C TYR A 24 -18.91 35.18 10.35
N TYR A 25 -19.72 35.83 9.50
CA TYR A 25 -21.17 35.91 9.71
C TYR A 25 -21.88 34.59 9.43
N PHE A 26 -21.31 33.71 8.63
CA PHE A 26 -21.79 32.36 8.35
C PHE A 26 -21.48 31.34 9.45
N ILE A 27 -20.46 31.58 10.30
CA ILE A 27 -20.11 30.67 11.40
C ILE A 27 -21.27 30.56 12.42
N PRO A 28 -21.69 29.33 12.78
CA PRO A 28 -22.77 29.12 13.74
C PRO A 28 -22.36 29.48 15.16
N ARG A 29 -23.35 29.77 16.00
CA ARG A 29 -23.15 30.16 17.40
C ARG A 29 -22.36 29.12 18.21
N SER A 30 -22.64 27.84 18.00
CA SER A 30 -22.01 26.73 18.74
C SER A 30 -20.50 26.62 18.51
N ILE A 31 -20.03 27.01 17.32
CA ILE A 31 -18.61 27.09 16.99
C ILE A 31 -18.05 28.37 17.57
N LEU A 32 -18.66 29.52 17.25
CA LEU A 32 -18.12 30.82 17.65
C LEU A 32 -17.98 30.96 19.17
N GLN A 33 -18.90 30.42 19.96
CA GLN A 33 -18.83 30.44 21.43
C GLN A 33 -17.61 29.72 22.01
N LYS A 34 -17.04 28.76 21.28
CA LYS A 34 -15.79 28.07 21.67
C LYS A 34 -14.56 28.91 21.34
N CYS A 35 -14.72 29.93 20.50
CA CYS A 35 -13.65 30.74 19.95
C CYS A 35 -13.44 32.02 20.76
N GLY A 36 -12.90 31.95 21.98
CA GLY A 36 -12.35 33.10 22.74
C GLY A 36 -13.26 34.32 23.01
N ALA A 37 -12.94 35.14 24.01
CA ALA A 37 -13.75 36.34 24.30
C ALA A 37 -13.66 37.40 23.18
N GLU A 38 -12.49 37.55 22.57
CA GLU A 38 -12.22 38.59 21.56
C GLU A 38 -13.04 38.40 20.29
N LEU A 39 -13.12 37.17 19.76
CA LEU A 39 -13.87 36.89 18.52
C LEU A 39 -15.39 36.94 18.75
N ASN A 40 -15.83 36.59 19.96
CA ASN A 40 -17.23 36.75 20.39
C ASN A 40 -17.61 38.22 20.63
N SER A 41 -16.64 39.13 20.77
CA SER A 41 -16.89 40.56 20.98
C SER A 41 -17.20 41.31 19.69
N ILE A 42 -16.87 40.75 18.52
CA ILE A 42 -17.21 41.36 17.23
C ILE A 42 -18.73 41.45 17.10
N SER A 43 -19.22 42.64 16.78
CA SER A 43 -20.65 42.88 16.62
C SER A 43 -21.24 42.04 15.49
N ARG A 44 -22.39 41.43 15.74
CA ARG A 44 -23.18 40.74 14.72
C ARG A 44 -23.85 41.70 13.72
N ASN A 45 -23.71 43.03 13.93
CA ASN A 45 -24.09 44.06 12.97
C ASN A 45 -22.85 44.55 12.18
N PRO A 46 -22.76 44.28 10.86
CA PRO A 46 -21.61 44.68 10.05
C PRO A 46 -21.31 46.17 10.08
N ARG A 47 -22.33 47.03 10.10
CA ARG A 47 -22.15 48.49 10.14
C ARG A 47 -21.38 48.93 11.39
N MET A 48 -21.62 48.29 12.53
CA MET A 48 -20.91 48.58 13.77
C MET A 48 -19.45 48.16 13.70
N VAL A 49 -19.15 47.07 12.99
CA VAL A 49 -17.78 46.59 12.77
C VAL A 49 -16.98 47.60 11.94
N PHE A 50 -17.54 48.08 10.82
CA PHE A 50 -16.85 49.04 9.96
C PHE A 50 -16.72 50.44 10.60
N ALA A 51 -17.58 50.77 11.56
CA ALA A 51 -17.51 52.03 12.31
C ALA A 51 -16.59 51.94 13.54
N ASN A 52 -16.32 50.75 14.05
CA ASN A 52 -15.49 50.54 15.23
C ASN A 52 -14.03 50.23 14.82
N ARG A 53 -13.12 51.11 15.25
CA ARG A 53 -11.69 50.98 14.97
C ARG A 53 -11.08 49.73 15.61
N GLU A 54 -11.42 49.40 16.85
CA GLU A 54 -10.89 48.22 17.54
C GLU A 54 -11.32 46.94 16.82
N ALA A 55 -12.58 46.89 16.36
CA ALA A 55 -13.06 45.77 15.57
C ALA A 55 -12.35 45.66 14.21
N CYS A 56 -12.08 46.79 13.54
CA CYS A 56 -11.29 46.81 12.31
C CYS A 56 -9.84 46.33 12.54
N GLU A 57 -9.16 46.85 13.56
CA GLU A 57 -7.78 46.44 13.90
C GLU A 57 -7.72 44.94 14.25
N PHE A 58 -8.73 44.44 14.95
CA PHE A 58 -8.85 43.03 15.26
C PHE A 58 -9.06 42.16 14.01
N ILE A 59 -9.92 42.56 13.07
CA ILE A 59 -10.10 41.83 11.81
C ILE A 59 -8.79 41.76 11.00
N GLU A 60 -7.98 42.81 11.04
CA GLU A 60 -6.68 42.83 10.35
C GLU A 60 -5.60 41.98 11.03
N SER A 61 -5.87 41.50 12.25
CA SER A 61 -4.93 40.68 13.02
C SER A 61 -4.77 39.27 12.46
N ASP A 62 -3.63 38.65 12.78
CA ASP A 62 -3.39 37.25 12.45
C ASP A 62 -4.28 36.31 13.29
N LEU A 63 -4.74 36.75 14.47
CA LEU A 63 -5.64 35.98 15.32
C LEU A 63 -7.03 35.79 14.68
N PHE A 64 -7.57 36.85 14.07
CA PHE A 64 -8.82 36.74 13.29
C PHE A 64 -8.64 35.78 12.12
N LYS A 65 -7.52 35.88 11.39
CA LYS A 65 -7.24 34.97 10.27
C LYS A 65 -7.13 33.50 10.73
N LEU A 66 -6.45 33.26 11.85
CA LEU A 66 -6.31 31.93 12.43
C LEU A 66 -7.67 31.32 12.79
N LEU A 67 -8.57 32.11 13.41
CA LEU A 67 -9.95 31.66 13.66
C LEU A 67 -10.61 31.18 12.37
N ILE A 68 -10.56 32.00 11.31
CA ILE A 68 -11.25 31.67 10.07
C ILE A 68 -10.72 30.36 9.49
N ILE A 69 -9.41 30.16 9.54
CA ILE A 69 -8.76 28.93 9.10
C ILE A 69 -9.29 27.72 9.90
N ASP A 70 -9.26 27.79 11.23
CA ASP A 70 -9.67 26.69 12.11
C ASP A 70 -11.18 26.41 12.03
N ALA A 71 -12.00 27.46 12.00
CA ALA A 71 -13.45 27.36 11.87
C ALA A 71 -13.85 26.77 10.52
N THR A 72 -13.18 27.19 9.44
CA THR A 72 -13.40 26.60 8.11
C THR A 72 -13.05 25.13 8.14
N ALA A 73 -11.86 24.77 8.60
CA ALA A 73 -11.42 23.37 8.66
C ALA A 73 -12.42 22.51 9.44
N TYR A 74 -12.82 22.97 10.63
CA TYR A 74 -13.81 22.29 11.46
C TYR A 74 -15.16 22.11 10.76
N MET A 75 -15.64 23.14 10.06
CA MET A 75 -16.92 23.10 9.37
C MET A 75 -16.88 22.19 8.14
N VAL A 76 -15.81 22.17 7.35
CA VAL A 76 -15.77 21.42 6.08
C VAL A 76 -15.34 19.97 6.23
N TRP A 77 -14.60 19.62 7.29
CA TRP A 77 -13.93 18.33 7.46
C TRP A 77 -14.84 17.11 7.24
N HIS A 78 -15.98 17.07 7.94
CA HIS A 78 -16.93 15.96 7.79
C HIS A 78 -17.56 15.90 6.40
N HIS A 79 -17.77 17.05 5.77
CA HIS A 79 -18.30 17.11 4.40
C HIS A 79 -17.27 16.74 3.33
N MET A 80 -15.97 16.73 3.68
CA MET A 80 -14.90 16.20 2.83
C MET A 80 -14.88 14.66 2.81
N GLY A 81 -15.65 13.99 3.68
CA GLY A 81 -15.77 12.53 3.74
C GLY A 81 -14.98 11.87 4.88
N PHE A 82 -14.51 12.65 5.85
CA PHE A 82 -13.79 12.13 7.02
C PHE A 82 -14.72 12.07 8.24
N ASP A 83 -14.83 10.88 8.85
CA ASP A 83 -15.60 10.70 10.10
C ASP A 83 -14.70 10.87 11.34
N GLU A 84 -13.40 10.77 11.15
CA GLU A 84 -12.39 10.92 12.18
C GLU A 84 -12.14 12.36 12.61
N TYR A 85 -11.52 12.51 13.79
CA TYR A 85 -10.90 13.77 14.19
C TYR A 85 -9.76 14.13 13.24
N MET A 86 -9.74 15.37 12.76
CA MET A 86 -8.67 15.86 11.89
C MET A 86 -7.30 15.75 12.55
N GLU A 87 -7.23 15.94 13.88
CA GLU A 87 -5.97 16.05 14.64
C GLU A 87 -5.18 14.74 14.70
N ILE A 88 -5.67 13.67 14.08
CA ILE A 88 -4.90 12.46 13.87
C ILE A 88 -3.90 12.59 12.72
N TYR A 89 -4.12 13.52 11.80
CA TYR A 89 -3.27 13.79 10.65
C TYR A 89 -2.25 14.87 10.98
N SER A 90 -1.08 14.79 10.36
CA SER A 90 -0.07 15.82 10.51
C SER A 90 -0.48 17.09 9.76
N GLY A 91 0.05 18.23 10.18
CA GLY A 91 -0.15 19.49 9.45
C GLY A 91 0.40 19.48 8.01
N TYR A 92 1.15 18.44 7.63
CA TYR A 92 1.66 18.26 6.29
C TYR A 92 0.73 17.46 5.38
N ASP A 93 -0.20 16.70 5.95
CA ASP A 93 -1.17 15.87 5.22
C ASP A 93 -2.02 16.75 4.28
N PRO A 94 -2.25 16.32 3.03
CA PRO A 94 -3.03 17.09 2.07
C PRO A 94 -4.47 17.37 2.52
N SER A 95 -5.14 16.41 3.17
CA SER A 95 -6.51 16.61 3.67
C SER A 95 -6.53 17.72 4.73
N TRP A 96 -5.57 17.71 5.65
CA TRP A 96 -5.40 18.76 6.65
C TRP A 96 -5.19 20.12 5.99
N LYS A 97 -4.23 20.24 5.08
CA LYS A 97 -3.94 21.51 4.38
C LYS A 97 -5.14 22.04 3.61
N LEU A 98 -5.86 21.18 2.91
CA LEU A 98 -7.02 21.58 2.11
C LEU A 98 -8.17 22.08 2.99
N ALA A 99 -8.45 21.42 4.11
CA ALA A 99 -9.45 21.88 5.08
C ALA A 99 -9.08 23.25 5.65
N HIS A 100 -7.80 23.48 5.94
CA HIS A 100 -7.26 24.75 6.47
C HIS A 100 -6.99 25.82 5.39
N CYS A 101 -7.47 25.64 4.17
CA CYS A 101 -7.40 26.64 3.09
C CYS A 101 -8.77 27.31 2.88
N PRO A 102 -9.15 28.33 3.68
CA PRO A 102 -10.46 28.98 3.61
C PRO A 102 -10.80 29.56 2.23
N ASP A 103 -9.78 29.99 1.48
CA ASP A 103 -9.94 30.69 0.20
C ASP A 103 -10.76 29.90 -0.83
N TYR A 104 -10.61 28.57 -0.90
CA TYR A 104 -11.37 27.75 -1.86
C TYR A 104 -12.86 27.72 -1.50
N TRP A 105 -13.16 27.52 -0.22
CA TRP A 105 -14.52 27.32 0.27
C TRP A 105 -15.30 28.62 0.26
N ILE A 106 -14.69 29.71 0.77
CA ILE A 106 -15.31 31.04 0.85
C ILE A 106 -15.53 31.62 -0.54
N LYS A 107 -14.58 31.43 -1.46
CA LYS A 107 -14.75 31.88 -2.84
C LYS A 107 -15.95 31.20 -3.51
N GLU A 108 -16.06 29.87 -3.41
CA GLU A 108 -17.20 29.17 -4.02
C GLU A 108 -18.53 29.55 -3.36
N MET A 109 -18.56 29.70 -2.03
CA MET A 109 -19.74 30.21 -1.30
C MET A 109 -20.16 31.60 -1.80
N THR A 110 -19.20 32.46 -2.10
CA THR A 110 -19.46 33.81 -2.62
C THR A 110 -19.94 33.76 -4.08
N ASP A 111 -19.29 32.95 -4.92
CA ASP A 111 -19.63 32.80 -6.35
C ASP A 111 -21.04 32.20 -6.53
N GLU A 112 -21.48 31.32 -5.63
CA GLU A 112 -22.81 30.73 -5.61
C GLU A 112 -23.87 31.62 -4.91
N GLY A 113 -23.47 32.77 -4.36
CA GLY A 113 -24.36 33.71 -3.69
C GLY A 113 -24.89 33.23 -2.33
N ILE A 114 -24.21 32.27 -1.70
CA ILE A 114 -24.57 31.74 -0.37
C ILE A 114 -24.15 32.71 0.73
N ILE A 115 -22.97 33.31 0.57
CA ILE A 115 -22.52 34.42 1.42
C ILE A 115 -22.33 35.68 0.56
N PRO A 116 -22.60 36.88 1.09
CA PRO A 116 -22.42 38.12 0.34
C PRO A 116 -20.93 38.44 0.17
N THR A 117 -20.62 39.28 -0.79
CA THR A 117 -19.28 39.90 -0.85
C THR A 117 -19.10 40.90 0.29
N VAL A 118 -17.85 41.19 0.68
CA VAL A 118 -17.53 42.23 1.68
C VAL A 118 -18.12 43.59 1.29
N LYS A 119 -18.16 43.90 -0.01
CA LYS A 119 -18.71 45.15 -0.51
C LYS A 119 -20.22 45.21 -0.32
N GLU A 120 -20.94 44.14 -0.62
CA GLU A 120 -22.38 44.06 -0.35
C GLU A 120 -22.64 44.11 1.15
N LEU A 121 -21.83 43.41 1.94
CA LEU A 121 -21.89 43.44 3.41
C LEU A 121 -21.76 44.87 3.94
N TYR A 122 -20.83 45.66 3.40
CA TYR A 122 -20.65 47.06 3.76
C TYR A 122 -21.80 47.98 3.31
N GLN A 123 -22.33 47.77 2.11
CA GLN A 123 -23.29 48.68 1.49
C GLN A 123 -24.74 48.43 1.91
N ASN A 124 -25.12 47.15 2.06
CA ASN A 124 -26.52 46.73 2.11
C ASN A 124 -26.97 46.28 3.50
N TYR A 125 -26.05 45.91 4.39
CA TYR A 125 -26.40 45.32 5.69
C TYR A 125 -26.25 46.35 6.82
N ASN A 126 -27.39 46.86 7.27
CA ASN A 126 -27.47 47.86 8.34
C ASN A 126 -28.12 47.30 9.64
N CYS A 127 -28.42 46.01 9.68
CA CYS A 127 -29.06 45.34 10.81
C CYS A 127 -28.15 44.29 11.44
N ASP A 128 -28.57 43.80 12.60
CA ASP A 128 -27.97 42.62 13.22
C ASP A 128 -28.30 41.39 12.35
N LEU A 129 -27.27 40.63 11.97
CA LEU A 129 -27.41 39.43 11.15
C LEU A 129 -27.77 38.17 11.95
N GLY A 130 -27.65 38.21 13.28
CA GLY A 130 -27.84 37.06 14.13
C GLY A 130 -26.88 35.91 13.80
N PHE A 131 -27.39 34.69 13.96
CA PHE A 131 -26.67 33.44 13.65
C PHE A 131 -27.50 32.61 12.67
N VAL A 132 -26.83 32.05 11.66
CA VAL A 132 -27.44 31.09 10.75
C VAL A 132 -27.70 29.78 11.51
N PRO A 133 -28.88 29.16 11.37
CA PRO A 133 -29.15 27.84 11.96
C PRO A 133 -28.18 26.77 11.43
N GLU A 134 -27.78 25.84 12.30
CA GLU A 134 -26.83 24.77 11.91
C GLU A 134 -27.39 23.87 10.80
N GLU A 135 -28.69 23.62 10.80
CA GLU A 135 -29.37 22.84 9.75
C GLU A 135 -29.22 23.49 8.37
N GLU A 136 -29.30 24.82 8.30
CA GLU A 136 -29.14 25.57 7.06
C GLU A 136 -27.67 25.54 6.59
N ILE A 137 -26.72 25.70 7.53
CA ILE A 137 -25.28 25.57 7.23
C ILE A 137 -24.95 24.18 6.69
N ASP A 138 -25.46 23.12 7.31
CA ASP A 138 -25.25 21.73 6.88
C ASP A 138 -25.76 21.51 5.45
N ILE A 139 -26.92 22.06 5.07
CA ILE A 139 -27.44 22.02 3.69
C ILE A 139 -26.45 22.66 2.71
N TYR A 140 -25.96 23.87 3.01
CA TYR A 140 -25.02 24.56 2.13
C TYR A 140 -23.67 23.82 2.03
N LEU A 141 -23.15 23.30 3.14
CA LEU A 141 -21.86 22.60 3.15
C LEU A 141 -21.93 21.26 2.42
N ARG A 142 -23.03 20.51 2.56
CA ARG A 142 -23.29 19.27 1.78
C ARG A 142 -23.31 19.53 0.27
N TYR A 143 -23.74 20.72 -0.14
CA TYR A 143 -23.75 21.11 -1.55
C TYR A 143 -22.37 21.62 -2.04
N ILE A 144 -21.77 22.56 -1.30
CA ILE A 144 -20.55 23.26 -1.75
C ILE A 144 -19.32 22.37 -1.64
N VAL A 145 -19.13 21.67 -0.53
CA VAL A 145 -17.84 20.99 -0.25
C VAL A 145 -17.51 19.95 -1.33
N PRO A 146 -18.42 19.02 -1.70
CA PRO A 146 -18.15 18.08 -2.79
C PRO A 146 -17.93 18.77 -4.14
N LYS A 147 -18.62 19.89 -4.40
CA LYS A 147 -18.49 20.67 -5.63
C LYS A 147 -17.10 21.31 -5.74
N VAL A 148 -16.61 21.95 -4.68
CA VAL A 148 -15.27 22.55 -4.60
C VAL A 148 -14.21 21.47 -4.74
N MET A 149 -14.35 20.34 -4.02
CA MET A 149 -13.41 19.24 -4.10
C MET A 149 -13.29 18.68 -5.51
N LYS A 150 -14.42 18.55 -6.23
CA LYS A 150 -14.42 18.14 -7.64
C LYS A 150 -13.79 19.19 -8.55
N LYS A 151 -14.13 20.48 -8.37
CA LYS A 151 -13.63 21.60 -9.19
C LYS A 151 -12.10 21.73 -9.11
N HIS A 152 -11.52 21.51 -7.94
CA HIS A 152 -10.09 21.64 -7.68
C HIS A 152 -9.32 20.31 -7.68
N ASN A 153 -9.98 19.20 -8.07
CA ASN A 153 -9.39 17.87 -8.08
C ASN A 153 -8.77 17.45 -6.72
N MET A 154 -9.37 17.90 -5.62
CA MET A 154 -8.90 17.64 -4.26
C MET A 154 -8.98 16.14 -3.90
N ASN A 155 -10.02 15.46 -4.40
CA ASN A 155 -10.20 14.02 -4.16
C ASN A 155 -9.01 13.19 -4.67
N ALA A 156 -8.47 13.53 -5.85
CA ALA A 156 -7.31 12.84 -6.39
C ALA A 156 -6.07 13.05 -5.52
N ALA A 157 -5.83 14.27 -5.04
CA ALA A 157 -4.72 14.55 -4.15
C ALA A 157 -4.84 13.80 -2.81
N ILE A 158 -6.04 13.76 -2.24
CA ILE A 158 -6.32 12.99 -1.01
C ILE A 158 -6.09 11.50 -1.27
N GLN A 159 -6.67 10.94 -2.33
CA GLN A 159 -6.53 9.52 -2.67
C GLN A 159 -5.07 9.08 -2.85
N VAL A 160 -4.26 9.89 -3.53
CA VAL A 160 -2.82 9.64 -3.70
C VAL A 160 -2.11 9.65 -2.34
N ALA A 161 -2.46 10.58 -1.44
CA ALA A 161 -1.91 10.60 -0.10
C ALA A 161 -2.32 9.38 0.74
N GLU A 162 -3.52 8.84 0.52
CA GLU A 162 -3.94 7.60 1.18
C GLU A 162 -3.19 6.37 0.67
N GLU A 163 -2.93 6.31 -0.64
CA GLU A 163 -2.21 5.22 -1.28
C GLU A 163 -0.74 5.17 -0.86
N PHE A 164 -0.09 6.33 -0.81
CA PHE A 164 1.32 6.48 -0.46
C PHE A 164 1.54 7.03 0.95
N ARG A 165 0.67 6.65 1.89
CA ARG A 165 0.70 7.16 3.27
C ARG A 165 2.00 6.76 3.98
N CYS A 166 2.59 7.73 4.68
CA CYS A 166 3.82 7.61 5.44
C CYS A 166 3.58 7.81 6.95
N PHE A 167 4.59 7.54 7.77
CA PHE A 167 4.50 7.71 9.23
C PHE A 167 4.31 9.18 9.63
N GLU A 168 4.91 10.08 8.87
CA GLU A 168 4.89 11.53 9.04
C GLU A 168 3.54 12.16 8.69
N ASP A 169 2.64 11.43 8.04
CA ASP A 169 1.28 11.89 7.72
C ASP A 169 0.35 11.81 8.93
N PHE A 170 0.77 11.14 10.01
CA PHE A 170 0.02 11.08 11.27
C PHE A 170 0.61 12.01 12.32
N ASP A 171 -0.25 12.60 13.13
CA ASP A 171 0.14 13.31 14.34
C ASP A 171 0.68 12.32 15.39
N LEU A 172 1.31 12.87 16.44
CA LEU A 172 1.82 12.09 17.57
C LEU A 172 0.70 11.41 18.37
N ARG A 173 -0.54 11.90 18.28
CA ARG A 173 -1.71 11.30 18.93
C ARG A 173 -1.94 9.86 18.49
N ASN A 174 -2.48 9.06 19.41
CA ASN A 174 -2.89 7.69 19.10
C ASN A 174 -4.26 7.71 18.42
N SER A 175 -4.35 7.07 17.24
CA SER A 175 -5.59 6.88 16.51
C SER A 175 -5.71 5.43 16.01
N ARG A 176 -6.93 5.00 15.70
CA ARG A 176 -7.16 3.67 15.12
C ARG A 176 -6.55 3.58 13.73
N GLN A 177 -6.63 4.66 12.95
CA GLN A 177 -6.11 4.81 11.60
C GLN A 177 -4.58 4.68 11.60
N LYS A 178 -3.90 5.37 12.52
CA LYS A 178 -2.46 5.22 12.73
C LYS A 178 -2.14 3.79 13.12
N THR A 179 -2.85 3.22 14.10
CA THR A 179 -2.61 1.85 14.55
C THR A 179 -2.77 0.83 13.40
N ASP A 180 -3.81 0.97 12.58
CA ASP A 180 -4.07 0.08 11.45
C ASP A 180 -3.06 0.27 10.31
N PHE A 181 -2.59 1.50 10.07
CA PHE A 181 -1.46 1.76 9.18
C PHE A 181 -0.20 1.02 9.66
N TYR A 182 0.18 1.16 10.92
CA TYR A 182 1.36 0.48 11.48
C TYR A 182 1.19 -1.05 11.42
N ARG A 183 0.00 -1.58 11.69
CA ARG A 183 -0.27 -3.03 11.58
C ARG A 183 -0.12 -3.53 10.15
N LYS A 184 -0.58 -2.76 9.17
CA LYS A 184 -0.45 -3.11 7.75
C LYS A 184 1.01 -3.03 7.32
N TRP A 185 1.71 -1.97 7.71
CA TRP A 185 3.13 -1.75 7.38
C TRP A 185 4.04 -2.83 7.96
N TYR A 186 3.87 -3.14 9.24
CA TYR A 186 4.67 -4.16 9.94
C TYR A 186 4.05 -5.56 9.88
N HIS A 187 3.02 -5.77 9.05
CA HIS A 187 2.32 -7.03 8.90
C HIS A 187 1.94 -7.74 10.22
N THR A 188 1.71 -7.01 11.32
CA THR A 188 1.63 -7.64 12.67
C THR A 188 0.42 -8.55 12.89
N ARG A 189 -0.53 -8.56 11.95
CA ARG A 189 -1.70 -9.45 11.93
C ARG A 189 -1.63 -10.53 10.86
N THR A 190 -0.50 -10.66 10.17
CA THR A 190 -0.28 -11.73 9.19
C THR A 190 -0.35 -13.09 9.87
N LYS A 191 -0.82 -14.10 9.13
CA LYS A 191 -0.68 -15.50 9.54
C LYS A 191 0.72 -16.04 9.27
N HIS A 192 1.50 -15.35 8.43
CA HIS A 192 2.87 -15.68 8.05
C HIS A 192 3.80 -14.62 8.63
N PRO A 193 4.28 -14.79 9.88
CA PRO A 193 5.10 -13.78 10.56
C PRO A 193 6.33 -13.43 9.71
N MET A 194 6.82 -12.19 9.87
CA MET A 194 8.08 -11.78 9.27
C MET A 194 9.22 -12.46 10.03
N VAL A 195 9.59 -13.66 9.59
CA VAL A 195 10.76 -14.38 10.07
C VAL A 195 11.97 -14.01 9.24
N SER A 196 13.17 -14.01 9.84
CA SER A 196 14.39 -13.82 9.05
C SER A 196 14.60 -15.01 8.10
N LEU A 197 15.47 -14.84 7.10
CA LEU A 197 15.82 -15.96 6.23
C LEU A 197 16.46 -17.10 7.05
N GLU A 198 17.28 -16.78 8.05
CA GLU A 198 17.88 -17.80 8.92
C GLU A 198 16.82 -18.53 9.75
N GLU A 199 15.89 -17.80 10.37
CA GLU A 199 14.81 -18.40 11.17
C GLU A 199 13.89 -19.27 10.29
N PHE A 200 13.65 -18.85 9.04
CA PHE A 200 12.91 -19.65 8.08
C PHE A 200 13.66 -20.94 7.69
N GLN A 201 14.98 -20.87 7.49
CA GLN A 201 15.81 -22.05 7.21
C GLN A 201 15.84 -23.03 8.38
N GLU A 202 15.99 -22.54 9.61
CA GLU A 202 16.00 -23.37 10.82
C GLU A 202 14.67 -24.12 11.03
N THR A 203 13.54 -23.47 10.71
CA THR A 203 12.20 -24.05 10.87
C THR A 203 11.69 -24.76 9.60
N TYR A 204 12.47 -24.76 8.52
CA TYR A 204 12.04 -25.30 7.23
C TYR A 204 11.75 -26.81 7.29
N THR A 205 12.66 -27.56 7.91
CA THR A 205 12.53 -29.02 8.08
C THR A 205 11.29 -29.39 8.89
N GLU A 206 11.02 -28.67 9.97
CA GLU A 206 9.83 -28.88 10.81
C GLU A 206 8.52 -28.56 10.06
N SER A 207 8.56 -27.57 9.16
CA SER A 207 7.40 -27.10 8.41
C SER A 207 7.16 -27.85 7.08
N HIS A 208 8.16 -28.55 6.55
CA HIS A 208 8.11 -29.24 5.24
C HIS A 208 8.35 -30.75 5.36
N ASN A 209 7.79 -31.39 6.38
CA ASN A 209 7.84 -32.86 6.58
C ASN A 209 9.26 -33.45 6.60
N GLY A 210 10.23 -32.72 7.15
CA GLY A 210 11.63 -33.14 7.23
C GLY A 210 12.44 -32.89 5.96
N GLN A 211 11.88 -32.21 4.94
CA GLN A 211 12.65 -31.79 3.78
C GLN A 211 13.69 -30.74 4.19
N GLU A 212 14.95 -30.98 3.87
CA GLU A 212 16.03 -30.02 4.10
C GLU A 212 15.93 -28.86 3.12
N TRP A 213 16.34 -27.67 3.56
CA TRP A 213 16.32 -26.46 2.72
C TRP A 213 17.20 -26.61 1.48
N GLU A 214 18.35 -27.29 1.61
CA GLU A 214 19.33 -27.50 0.53
C GLU A 214 19.41 -28.97 0.11
N GLU A 215 18.27 -29.57 -0.27
CA GLU A 215 18.29 -30.91 -0.86
C GLU A 215 19.01 -30.86 -2.23
N ALA A 216 20.17 -31.53 -2.31
CA ALA A 216 20.96 -31.55 -3.53
C ALA A 216 20.23 -32.30 -4.66
N ASP A 217 20.09 -31.65 -5.82
CA ASP A 217 19.54 -32.29 -7.01
C ASP A 217 20.58 -33.24 -7.60
N THR A 218 20.43 -34.54 -7.34
CA THR A 218 21.34 -35.60 -7.81
C THR A 218 21.42 -35.67 -9.34
N SER A 219 20.45 -35.11 -10.08
CA SER A 219 20.53 -35.01 -11.54
C SER A 219 21.56 -33.99 -12.02
N GLN A 220 22.01 -33.09 -11.14
CA GLN A 220 23.04 -32.10 -11.40
C GLN A 220 24.45 -32.55 -11.01
N ASP A 221 24.61 -33.76 -10.46
CA ASP A 221 25.94 -34.33 -10.22
C ASP A 221 26.56 -34.79 -11.54
N VAL A 222 27.21 -33.83 -12.21
CA VAL A 222 27.88 -34.03 -13.50
C VAL A 222 29.08 -34.97 -13.33
N GLU A 223 29.75 -34.96 -12.18
CA GLU A 223 30.94 -35.78 -11.95
C GLU A 223 30.55 -37.26 -11.84
N GLU A 224 29.56 -37.59 -11.02
CA GLU A 224 29.07 -38.97 -10.88
C GLU A 224 28.49 -39.51 -12.19
N ASN A 225 27.75 -38.68 -12.93
CA ASN A 225 27.20 -39.06 -14.23
C ASN A 225 28.29 -39.31 -15.30
N ILE A 226 29.35 -38.49 -15.35
CA ILE A 226 30.44 -38.70 -16.30
C ILE A 226 31.27 -39.93 -15.92
N VAL A 227 31.54 -40.12 -14.64
CA VAL A 227 32.32 -41.27 -14.14
C VAL A 227 31.58 -42.58 -14.41
N SER A 228 30.28 -42.63 -14.12
CA SER A 228 29.45 -43.82 -14.40
C SER A 228 29.38 -44.14 -15.90
N GLN A 229 29.19 -43.14 -16.76
CA GLN A 229 29.21 -43.34 -18.22
C GLN A 229 30.57 -43.86 -18.72
N ALA A 230 31.67 -43.29 -18.25
CA ALA A 230 33.02 -43.71 -18.63
C ALA A 230 33.33 -45.15 -18.18
N LEU A 231 32.90 -45.55 -16.98
CA LEU A 231 33.05 -46.91 -16.48
C LEU A 231 32.24 -47.92 -17.31
N VAL A 232 31.00 -47.57 -17.65
CA VAL A 232 30.15 -48.40 -18.52
C VAL A 232 30.77 -48.58 -19.91
N GLU A 233 31.31 -47.53 -20.51
CA GLU A 233 32.00 -47.61 -21.80
C GLU A 233 33.27 -48.47 -21.74
N GLN A 234 34.05 -48.36 -20.66
CA GLN A 234 35.24 -49.20 -20.45
C GLN A 234 34.87 -50.67 -20.33
N PHE A 235 33.83 -50.99 -19.55
CA PHE A 235 33.33 -52.36 -19.44
C PHE A 235 32.82 -52.89 -20.78
N LYS A 236 32.06 -52.07 -21.52
CA LYS A 236 31.56 -52.43 -22.86
C LYS A 236 32.69 -52.84 -23.81
N LYS A 237 33.86 -52.19 -23.76
CA LYS A 237 35.03 -52.56 -24.59
C LYS A 237 35.63 -53.94 -24.25
N THR A 238 35.37 -54.47 -23.05
CA THR A 238 35.85 -55.80 -22.63
C THR A 238 34.94 -56.95 -23.09
N LEU A 239 33.72 -56.63 -23.53
CA LEU A 239 32.73 -57.61 -23.95
C LEU A 239 32.95 -58.05 -25.40
N SER A 240 32.59 -59.30 -25.70
CA SER A 240 32.60 -59.78 -27.09
C SER A 240 31.42 -59.21 -27.87
N GLU A 241 31.52 -59.14 -29.21
CA GLU A 241 30.43 -58.65 -30.07
C GLU A 241 29.09 -59.37 -29.83
N LYS A 242 29.14 -60.67 -29.53
CA LYS A 242 27.95 -61.45 -29.19
C LYS A 242 27.36 -61.08 -27.84
N ASP A 243 28.19 -60.73 -26.85
CA ASP A 243 27.75 -60.30 -25.52
C ASP A 243 27.15 -58.90 -25.56
N MET A 244 27.80 -58.01 -26.32
CA MET A 244 27.28 -56.66 -26.55
C MET A 244 25.89 -56.72 -27.16
N LYS A 245 25.71 -57.54 -28.19
CA LYS A 245 24.42 -57.70 -28.87
C LYS A 245 23.34 -58.31 -27.97
N ILE A 246 23.71 -59.17 -27.01
CA ILE A 246 22.78 -59.66 -25.99
C ILE A 246 22.35 -58.51 -25.07
N LEU A 247 23.28 -57.65 -24.63
CA LEU A 247 22.94 -56.50 -23.78
C LEU A 247 22.11 -55.45 -24.52
N GLU A 248 22.47 -55.10 -25.76
CA GLU A 248 21.71 -54.18 -26.61
C GLU A 248 20.27 -54.67 -26.80
N MET A 249 20.09 -55.95 -27.15
CA MET A 249 18.75 -56.51 -27.29
C MET A 249 17.97 -56.56 -25.98
N ARG A 250 18.64 -56.69 -24.82
CA ARG A 250 17.99 -56.61 -23.51
C ARG A 250 17.64 -55.17 -23.13
N MET A 251 18.43 -54.18 -23.54
CA MET A 251 18.10 -52.76 -23.41
C MET A 251 16.89 -52.38 -24.27
N ASP A 252 16.76 -52.98 -25.45
CA ASP A 252 15.60 -52.86 -26.35
C ASP A 252 14.40 -53.73 -25.92
N GLU A 253 14.38 -54.20 -24.66
CA GLU A 253 13.31 -55.02 -24.05
C GLU A 253 13.01 -56.38 -24.74
N ALA A 254 13.92 -56.90 -25.57
CA ALA A 254 13.72 -58.20 -26.22
C ALA A 254 13.74 -59.36 -25.22
N THR A 255 12.91 -60.37 -25.49
CA THR A 255 12.81 -61.58 -24.67
C THR A 255 14.00 -62.52 -24.89
N LEU A 256 14.29 -63.39 -23.92
CA LEU A 256 15.39 -64.36 -24.02
C LEU A 256 15.20 -65.36 -25.18
N GLU A 257 13.95 -65.60 -25.60
CA GLU A 257 13.60 -66.46 -26.72
C GLU A 257 13.92 -65.78 -28.06
N GLU A 258 13.54 -64.52 -28.23
CA GLU A 258 13.87 -63.71 -29.42
C GLU A 258 15.38 -63.51 -29.58
N ILE A 259 16.09 -63.30 -28.47
CA ILE A 259 17.57 -63.23 -28.47
C ILE A 259 18.16 -64.57 -28.88
N ALA A 260 17.61 -65.69 -28.39
CA ALA A 260 18.09 -67.01 -28.76
C ALA A 260 17.91 -67.30 -30.25
N GLU A 261 16.75 -66.96 -30.81
CA GLU A 261 16.45 -67.13 -32.24
C GLU A 261 17.36 -66.27 -33.12
N LYS A 262 17.54 -64.98 -32.78
CA LYS A 262 18.34 -64.04 -33.58
C LYS A 262 19.85 -64.30 -33.52
N LEU A 263 20.35 -64.83 -32.40
CA LEU A 263 21.78 -65.13 -32.20
C LEU A 263 22.14 -66.60 -32.41
N GLY A 264 21.16 -67.44 -32.76
CA GLY A 264 21.37 -68.87 -33.11
C GLY A 264 21.63 -69.78 -31.89
N TYR A 265 21.09 -69.45 -30.72
CA TYR A 265 21.11 -70.35 -29.56
C TYR A 265 19.99 -71.40 -29.66
N LYS A 266 20.27 -72.62 -29.21
CA LYS A 266 19.31 -73.74 -29.24
C LYS A 266 18.10 -73.55 -28.31
N ASN A 267 18.25 -72.74 -27.25
CA ASN A 267 17.22 -72.45 -26.26
C ASN A 267 17.54 -71.15 -25.50
N HIS A 268 16.53 -70.55 -24.86
CA HIS A 268 16.68 -69.36 -24.00
C HIS A 268 17.69 -69.57 -22.86
N SER A 269 17.88 -70.82 -22.42
CA SER A 269 18.82 -71.18 -21.35
C SER A 269 20.28 -70.89 -21.74
N GLY A 270 20.62 -70.97 -23.02
CA GLY A 270 21.95 -70.61 -23.53
C GLY A 270 22.24 -69.12 -23.42
N VAL A 271 21.23 -68.28 -23.66
CA VAL A 271 21.31 -66.82 -23.49
C VAL A 271 21.41 -66.47 -22.01
N LEU A 272 20.60 -67.10 -21.15
CA LEU A 272 20.62 -66.87 -19.69
C LEU A 272 22.00 -67.18 -19.09
N LYS A 273 22.62 -68.31 -19.47
CA LYS A 273 23.99 -68.64 -19.04
C LYS A 273 25.02 -67.60 -19.49
N ARG A 274 24.81 -67.00 -20.67
CA ARG A 274 25.72 -65.98 -21.19
C ARG A 274 25.54 -64.65 -20.46
N ILE A 275 24.30 -64.24 -20.17
CA ILE A 275 23.99 -63.08 -19.34
C ILE A 275 24.62 -63.22 -17.96
N ARG A 276 24.51 -64.39 -17.31
CA ARG A 276 25.19 -64.65 -16.03
C ARG A 276 26.70 -64.45 -16.13
N LYS A 277 27.32 -64.94 -17.20
CA LYS A 277 28.75 -64.78 -17.43
C LYS A 277 29.15 -63.30 -17.64
N ILE A 278 28.28 -62.50 -18.25
CA ILE A 278 28.48 -61.06 -18.40
C ILE A 278 28.35 -60.37 -17.03
N GLY A 279 27.34 -60.73 -16.23
CA GLY A 279 27.16 -60.23 -14.86
C GLY A 279 28.36 -60.51 -13.95
N LEU A 280 28.85 -61.76 -13.93
CA LEU A 280 30.07 -62.13 -13.19
C LEU A 280 31.33 -61.37 -13.66
N ALA A 281 31.41 -61.06 -14.96
CA ALA A 281 32.50 -60.25 -15.49
C ALA A 281 32.40 -58.79 -15.06
N TYR A 282 31.17 -58.27 -14.90
CA TYR A 282 30.90 -56.93 -14.40
C TYR A 282 31.22 -56.80 -12.91
N GLU A 283 30.79 -57.75 -12.07
CA GLU A 283 31.16 -57.81 -10.65
C GLU A 283 32.67 -57.82 -10.45
N LYS A 284 33.38 -58.61 -11.26
CA LYS A 284 34.86 -58.62 -11.24
C LYS A 284 35.48 -57.30 -11.69
N PHE A 285 34.80 -56.54 -12.56
CA PHE A 285 35.25 -55.26 -13.07
C PHE A 285 35.03 -54.13 -12.06
N THR A 286 33.88 -54.12 -11.37
CA THR A 286 33.53 -53.10 -10.36
C THR A 286 34.07 -53.42 -8.97
N GLY A 287 34.34 -54.69 -8.67
CA GLY A 287 34.69 -55.16 -7.33
C GLY A 287 33.50 -55.22 -6.37
N GLU A 288 32.28 -55.08 -6.89
CA GLU A 288 31.02 -55.14 -6.16
C GLU A 288 30.30 -56.46 -6.44
N ASP A 289 29.67 -57.03 -5.41
CA ASP A 289 28.87 -58.26 -5.52
C ASP A 289 27.42 -57.91 -5.84
N PHE A 290 26.95 -58.34 -7.01
CA PHE A 290 25.58 -58.14 -7.50
C PHE A 290 24.76 -59.44 -7.43
N GLY A 291 25.28 -60.49 -6.78
CA GLY A 291 24.60 -61.76 -6.59
C GLY A 291 24.55 -62.63 -7.85
N PHE A 292 25.42 -62.43 -8.85
CA PHE A 292 25.52 -63.34 -10.00
C PHE A 292 26.24 -64.66 -9.67
N GLU A 293 26.91 -64.75 -8.52
CA GLU A 293 27.54 -65.97 -7.98
C GLU A 293 26.52 -66.96 -7.39
N ASP A 294 25.39 -66.49 -6.83
CA ASP A 294 24.39 -67.31 -6.14
C ASP A 294 23.14 -67.64 -7.00
N GLU A 295 22.56 -68.83 -6.80
CA GLU A 295 21.56 -69.41 -7.69
C GLU A 295 20.17 -68.73 -7.67
N LYS A 296 19.91 -67.84 -8.64
CA LYS A 296 18.76 -67.81 -9.59
C LYS A 296 18.57 -66.38 -10.11
N ILE A 297 18.90 -66.18 -11.38
CA ILE A 297 18.49 -64.98 -12.13
C ILE A 297 17.05 -65.27 -12.58
N ILE A 298 16.07 -64.52 -12.06
CA ILE A 298 14.68 -64.52 -12.53
C ILE A 298 14.61 -63.65 -13.79
#